data_AF-A0A6I7QA30-F1
#
_entry.id   AF-A0A6I7QA30-F1
#
_cell.length_a   1.000
_cell.length_b   1.000
_cell.length_c   1.000
_cell.angle_alpha   90.00
_cell.angle_beta   90.00
_cell.angle_gamma   90.00
#
_symmetry.space_group_name_H-M   'P 1'
#
loop_
_entity.id
_entity.type
_entity.pdbx_description
1 polymer ?
#
loop_
_entity_poly.entity_id
_entity_poly.type
_entity_poly.pdbx_seq_one_letter_code
_entity_poly.pdbx_strand_id
1 'polypeptide(L)'
;MLNPKKTKKQRQYLRRNMTKWEVRLWNDLKGKKMFGFKVRRQYGIENYVIDFYCPKLKLAIEVDGDVHYFKNKMDIDVRKKNKLTEEGIKLIRLKNEDLEDDYESVLVYLEDNFKARADELNISVKEVP
;
A
#
# COMPACT_ATOMS: atom_id res chain seq x y z
N MET A 1 -10.77 5.12 11.42
CA MET A 1 -9.87 6.27 11.75
C MET A 1 -8.60 6.21 10.93
N LEU A 2 -8.38 7.26 10.12
CA LEU A 2 -7.21 7.39 9.27
C LEU A 2 -6.11 8.25 9.94
N ASN A 3 -4.85 7.84 9.74
CA ASN A 3 -3.63 8.48 10.22
C ASN A 3 -3.61 8.86 11.72
N PRO A 4 -4.03 7.98 12.64
CA PRO A 4 -4.21 8.34 14.04
C PRO A 4 -2.88 8.69 14.74
N LYS A 5 -2.98 9.46 15.84
CA LYS A 5 -1.82 9.83 16.67
C LYS A 5 -1.12 8.60 17.28
N LYS A 6 -1.88 7.56 17.63
CA LYS A 6 -1.36 6.32 18.25
C LYS A 6 -0.30 5.61 17.39
N THR A 7 -0.43 5.67 16.06
CA THR A 7 0.55 5.06 15.14
C THR A 7 1.70 6.02 14.75
N LYS A 8 1.72 7.25 15.28
CA LYS A 8 2.68 8.28 14.84
C LYS A 8 4.14 7.85 15.01
N LYS A 9 4.51 7.33 16.19
CA LYS A 9 5.89 6.87 16.48
C LYS A 9 6.31 5.73 15.55
N GLN A 10 5.44 4.72 15.40
CA GLN A 10 5.67 3.59 14.50
C GLN A 10 5.87 4.04 13.05
N ARG A 11 5.03 4.94 12.54
CA ARG A 11 5.17 5.48 11.17
C ARG A 11 6.46 6.26 10.97
N GLN A 12 6.90 7.03 11.96
CA GLN A 12 8.18 7.74 11.88
C GLN A 12 9.36 6.77 11.84
N TYR A 13 9.32 5.71 12.65
CA TYR A 13 10.31 4.65 12.64
C TYR A 13 10.36 3.93 11.29
N LEU A 14 9.21 3.44 10.79
CA LEU A 14 9.15 2.69 9.53
C LEU A 14 9.59 3.54 8.32
N ARG A 15 9.28 4.84 8.29
CA ARG A 15 9.79 5.73 7.23
C ARG A 15 11.31 5.88 7.19
N ARG A 16 11.98 5.67 8.32
CA ARG A 16 13.44 5.72 8.42
C ARG A 16 14.08 4.36 8.14
N ASN A 17 13.32 3.28 8.24
CA ASN A 17 13.79 1.90 8.15
C ASN A 17 13.00 1.12 7.08
N MET A 18 12.74 1.74 5.93
CA MET A 18 12.10 1.05 4.80
C MET A 18 13.06 0.03 4.20
N THR A 19 12.53 -1.09 3.72
CA THR A 19 13.30 -2.10 2.99
C THR A 19 13.81 -1.58 1.63
N LYS A 20 14.77 -2.28 1.00
CA LYS A 20 15.27 -1.93 -0.35
C LYS A 20 14.12 -1.80 -1.36
N TRP A 21 13.15 -2.71 -1.27
CA TRP A 21 12.00 -2.78 -2.17
C TRP A 21 10.98 -1.69 -1.90
N GLU A 22 10.66 -1.41 -0.63
CA GLU A 22 9.82 -0.26 -0.27
C GLU A 22 10.44 1.07 -0.72
N VAL A 23 11.76 1.24 -0.61
CA VAL A 23 12.44 2.45 -1.10
C VAL A 23 12.29 2.59 -2.61
N ARG A 24 12.55 1.51 -3.36
CA ARG A 24 12.40 1.49 -4.82
C ARG A 24 10.96 1.82 -5.22
N LEU A 25 9.99 1.09 -4.70
CA LEU A 25 8.57 1.32 -4.97
C LEU A 25 8.10 2.71 -4.54
N TRP A 26 8.60 3.25 -3.42
CA TRP A 26 8.29 4.62 -3.04
C TRP A 26 8.74 5.65 -4.07
N ASN A 27 9.89 5.44 -4.73
CA ASN A 27 10.37 6.36 -5.76
C ASN A 27 9.46 6.40 -7.00
N ASP A 28 8.76 5.30 -7.28
CA ASP A 28 7.83 5.19 -8.41
C ASP A 28 6.40 5.60 -8.05
N LEU A 29 6.01 5.49 -6.78
CA LEU A 29 4.68 5.91 -6.31
C LEU A 29 4.60 7.39 -5.88
N LYS A 30 5.71 7.99 -5.41
CA LYS A 30 5.71 9.36 -4.88
C LYS A 30 5.46 10.39 -5.98
N GLY A 31 5.10 11.61 -5.58
CA GLY A 31 5.03 12.73 -6.52
C GLY A 31 3.86 12.68 -7.51
N LYS A 32 2.84 11.85 -7.26
CA LYS A 32 1.67 11.68 -8.15
C LYS A 32 1.97 11.01 -9.50
N LYS A 33 3.04 10.21 -9.56
CA LYS A 33 3.43 9.45 -10.76
C LYS A 33 2.37 8.45 -11.23
N MET A 34 1.63 7.82 -10.31
CA MET A 34 0.51 6.93 -10.66
C MET A 34 -0.72 7.75 -11.07
N PHE A 35 -0.85 8.10 -12.34
CA PHE A 35 -2.02 8.75 -12.94
C PHE A 35 -2.48 10.04 -12.21
N GLY A 36 -1.56 10.79 -11.62
CA GLY A 36 -1.88 11.99 -10.85
C GLY A 36 -2.38 11.73 -9.42
N PHE A 37 -2.43 10.47 -8.95
CA PHE A 37 -2.91 10.09 -7.63
C PHE A 37 -1.82 10.22 -6.55
N LYS A 38 -2.19 10.83 -5.42
CA LYS A 38 -1.28 11.02 -4.29
C LYS A 38 -1.16 9.74 -3.45
N VAL A 39 0.00 9.11 -3.49
CA VAL A 39 0.35 8.02 -2.59
C VAL A 39 1.08 8.53 -1.34
N ARG A 40 0.77 7.96 -0.18
CA ARG A 40 1.42 8.21 1.11
C ARG A 40 2.14 6.93 1.53
N ARG A 41 3.39 7.05 2.00
CA ARG A 41 4.10 5.92 2.62
C ARG A 41 3.90 5.85 4.13
N GLN A 42 3.90 4.63 4.66
CA GLN A 42 3.80 4.27 6.07
C GLN A 42 2.63 5.02 6.73
N TYR A 43 1.43 4.68 6.28
CA TYR A 43 0.18 5.37 6.61
C TYR A 43 -0.61 4.60 7.66
N GLY A 44 -1.08 5.31 8.69
CA GLY A 44 -1.82 4.67 9.78
C GLY A 44 -3.27 4.46 9.40
N ILE A 45 -3.81 3.26 9.61
CA ILE A 45 -5.23 2.96 9.45
C ILE A 45 -5.64 2.15 10.66
N GLU A 46 -6.51 2.72 11.48
CA GLU A 46 -6.85 2.16 12.79
C GLU A 46 -5.61 1.82 13.64
N ASN A 47 -5.41 0.55 13.95
CA ASN A 47 -4.29 0.04 14.73
C ASN A 47 -3.09 -0.39 13.86
N TYR A 48 -3.21 -0.25 12.55
CA TYR A 48 -2.23 -0.75 11.59
C TYR A 48 -1.46 0.38 10.94
N VAL A 49 -0.24 0.07 10.50
CA VAL A 49 0.51 0.90 9.54
C VAL A 49 0.61 0.11 8.25
N ILE A 50 0.20 0.74 7.16
CA ILE A 50 0.25 0.20 5.79
C ILE A 50 1.43 0.87 5.07
N ASP A 51 2.19 0.10 4.29
CA ASP A 51 3.39 0.61 3.59
C ASP A 51 3.07 1.72 2.61
N PHE A 52 2.02 1.57 1.80
CA PHE A 52 1.54 2.62 0.91
C PHE A 52 0.02 2.74 0.91
N TYR A 53 -0.46 3.98 0.83
CA TYR A 53 -1.88 4.26 0.79
C TYR A 53 -2.20 5.41 -0.16
N CYS A 54 -3.13 5.19 -1.08
CA CYS A 54 -3.73 6.20 -1.93
C CYS A 54 -5.12 6.58 -1.37
N PRO A 55 -5.26 7.75 -0.70
CA PRO A 55 -6.53 8.13 -0.08
C PRO A 55 -7.68 8.30 -1.08
N LYS A 56 -7.38 8.84 -2.27
CA LYS A 56 -8.41 9.12 -3.29
C LYS A 56 -9.04 7.83 -3.82
N LEU A 57 -8.25 6.77 -3.97
CA LEU A 57 -8.71 5.48 -4.47
C LEU A 57 -9.09 4.49 -3.35
N LYS A 58 -8.93 4.89 -2.08
CA LYS A 58 -8.97 3.98 -0.93
C LYS A 58 -8.19 2.68 -1.20
N LEU A 59 -6.96 2.83 -1.71
CA LEU A 59 -6.13 1.69 -2.12
C LEU A 59 -4.92 1.59 -1.20
N ALA A 60 -4.80 0.46 -0.50
CA ALA A 60 -3.69 0.09 0.37
C ALA A 60 -2.79 -0.91 -0.36
N ILE A 61 -1.47 -0.75 -0.22
CA ILE A 61 -0.46 -1.65 -0.79
C ILE A 61 0.53 -2.00 0.31
N GLU A 62 0.81 -3.28 0.47
CA GLU A 62 1.79 -3.80 1.42
C GLU A 62 2.82 -4.63 0.70
N VAL A 63 4.07 -4.45 1.07
CA VAL A 63 5.18 -5.26 0.60
C VAL A 63 5.43 -6.29 1.70
N ASP A 64 5.04 -7.55 1.46
CA ASP A 64 5.25 -8.62 2.42
C ASP A 64 6.75 -8.94 2.44
N GLY A 65 7.41 -8.49 3.51
CA GLY A 65 8.73 -8.98 3.84
C GLY A 65 8.64 -10.38 4.44
N ASP A 66 9.71 -11.16 4.30
CA ASP A 66 9.89 -12.42 5.04
C ASP A 66 9.79 -12.16 6.54
N VAL A 67 8.59 -12.26 7.08
CA VAL A 67 8.35 -12.30 8.52
C VAL A 67 7.66 -13.62 8.80
N HIS A 68 8.53 -14.55 9.19
CA HIS A 68 8.30 -15.90 9.66
C HIS A 68 6.95 -16.11 10.35
N TYR A 69 6.41 -17.30 10.08
CA TYR A 69 5.30 -17.98 10.71
C TYR A 69 5.24 -17.78 12.25
N PHE A 70 4.56 -16.73 12.70
CA PHE A 70 4.02 -16.68 14.05
C PHE A 70 2.60 -17.23 14.03
N LYS A 71 2.28 -18.15 14.96
CA LYS A 71 0.97 -18.83 15.10
C LYS A 71 -0.27 -17.91 15.06
N ASN A 72 -0.11 -16.60 15.29
CA ASN A 72 -1.19 -15.61 15.31
C ASN A 72 -1.22 -14.65 14.10
N LYS A 73 -0.32 -14.78 13.11
CA LYS A 73 -0.26 -13.87 11.94
C LYS A 73 -1.54 -13.93 11.11
N MET A 74 -2.09 -15.13 10.94
CA MET A 74 -3.29 -15.35 10.12
C MET A 74 -4.52 -14.63 10.68
N ASP A 75 -4.76 -14.73 11.99
CA ASP A 75 -5.90 -14.04 12.63
C ASP A 75 -5.75 -12.53 12.60
N ILE A 76 -4.53 -12.01 12.79
CA ILE A 76 -4.23 -10.58 12.70
C ILE A 76 -4.47 -10.09 11.27
N ASP A 77 -4.03 -10.85 10.27
CA ASP A 77 -4.21 -10.54 8.85
C ASP A 77 -5.67 -10.56 8.42
N VAL A 78 -6.45 -11.55 8.88
CA VAL A 78 -7.90 -11.62 8.63
C VAL A 78 -8.60 -10.41 9.25
N ARG A 79 -8.31 -10.09 10.52
CA ARG A 79 -8.90 -8.92 11.19
C ARG A 79 -8.56 -7.62 10.47
N LYS A 80 -7.30 -7.47 10.05
CA LYS A 80 -6.84 -6.30 9.29
C LYS A 80 -7.56 -6.20 7.95
N LYS A 81 -7.61 -7.29 7.18
CA LYS A 81 -8.31 -7.32 5.89
C LYS A 81 -9.78 -6.95 6.06
N ASN A 82 -10.47 -7.55 7.02
CA ASN A 82 -11.88 -7.24 7.28
C ASN A 82 -12.09 -5.77 7.63
N LYS A 83 -11.25 -5.21 8.51
CA LYS A 83 -11.32 -3.79 8.88
C LYS A 83 -11.07 -2.85 7.71
N LEU A 84 -10.12 -3.17 6.83
CA LEU A 84 -9.88 -2.38 5.62
C LEU A 84 -11.08 -2.47 4.68
N THR A 85 -11.64 -3.65 4.47
CA THR A 85 -12.81 -3.86 3.62
C THR A 85 -14.04 -3.09 4.14
N GLU A 86 -14.30 -3.11 5.45
CA GLU A 86 -15.38 -2.33 6.08
C GLU A 86 -15.26 -0.81 5.81
N GLU A 87 -14.04 -0.29 5.74
CA GLU A 87 -13.75 1.12 5.40
C GLU A 87 -13.81 1.41 3.88
N GLY A 88 -14.10 0.37 3.07
CA GLY A 88 -14.07 0.41 1.60
C GLY A 88 -12.65 0.51 1.04
N ILE A 89 -11.65 0.04 1.78
CA ILE A 89 -10.25 0.06 1.40
C ILE A 89 -9.86 -1.27 0.75
N LYS A 90 -9.42 -1.20 -0.51
CA LYS A 90 -8.89 -2.36 -1.24
C LYS A 90 -7.42 -2.55 -0.85
N LEU A 91 -7.03 -3.77 -0.48
CA LEU A 91 -5.67 -4.13 -0.08
C LEU A 91 -4.99 -4.95 -1.19
N ILE A 92 -3.83 -4.50 -1.64
CA ILE A 92 -2.90 -5.23 -2.51
C ILE A 92 -1.71 -5.68 -1.66
N ARG A 93 -1.29 -6.94 -1.83
CA ARG A 93 -0.07 -7.47 -1.23
C ARG A 93 0.91 -7.85 -2.33
N LEU A 94 2.13 -7.35 -2.24
CA LEU A 94 3.23 -7.67 -3.13
C LEU A 94 4.21 -8.51 -2.34
N LYS A 95 4.68 -9.63 -2.90
CA LYS A 95 5.72 -10.40 -2.25
C LYS A 95 7.10 -9.84 -2.63
N ASN A 96 8.07 -10.03 -1.74
CA ASN A 96 9.44 -9.63 -2.04
C ASN A 96 10.01 -10.38 -3.24
N GLU A 97 9.65 -11.65 -3.42
CA GLU A 97 10.09 -12.49 -4.53
C GLU A 97 9.57 -11.92 -5.85
N ASP A 98 8.30 -11.50 -5.93
CA ASP A 98 7.73 -10.90 -7.14
C ASP A 98 8.50 -9.62 -7.56
N LEU A 99 8.92 -8.83 -6.57
CA LEU A 99 9.70 -7.59 -6.77
C LEU A 99 11.15 -7.86 -7.16
N GLU A 100 11.70 -9.00 -6.76
CA GLU A 100 13.06 -9.45 -7.09
C GLU A 100 13.13 -10.08 -8.48
N ASP A 101 12.13 -10.90 -8.82
CA ASP A 101 12.05 -11.64 -10.07
C ASP A 101 11.74 -10.71 -11.25
N ASP A 102 10.65 -9.92 -11.16
CA ASP A 102 10.22 -9.03 -12.24
C ASP A 102 9.53 -7.77 -11.71
N TYR A 103 10.37 -6.78 -11.40
CA TYR A 103 9.92 -5.49 -10.90
C TYR A 103 9.02 -4.71 -11.90
N GLU A 104 9.27 -4.85 -13.21
CA GLU A 104 8.51 -4.12 -14.23
C GLU A 104 7.08 -4.66 -14.31
N SER A 105 6.92 -5.98 -14.30
CA SER A 105 5.59 -6.62 -14.23
C SER A 105 4.82 -6.23 -12.97
N VAL A 106 5.50 -6.07 -11.82
CA VAL A 106 4.85 -5.56 -10.59
C VAL A 106 4.35 -4.12 -10.76
N LEU A 107 5.11 -3.25 -11.44
CA LEU A 107 4.64 -1.89 -11.72
C LEU A 107 3.42 -1.89 -12.65
N VAL A 108 3.44 -2.66 -13.73
CA VAL A 108 2.28 -2.78 -14.64
C VAL A 108 1.06 -3.30 -13.88
N TYR A 109 1.23 -4.32 -13.05
CA TYR A 109 0.16 -4.84 -12.19
C TYR A 109 -0.42 -3.77 -11.27
N LEU A 110 0.42 -2.92 -10.66
CA LEU A 110 -0.04 -1.81 -9.84
C LEU A 110 -0.77 -0.76 -10.67
N GLU A 111 -0.27 -0.43 -11.86
CA GLU A 111 -0.93 0.52 -12.75
C GLU A 111 -2.35 0.08 -13.11
N ASP A 112 -2.51 -1.18 -13.51
CA ASP A 112 -3.81 -1.77 -13.84
C ASP A 112 -4.75 -1.74 -12.63
N ASN A 113 -4.24 -2.04 -11.43
CA ASN A 113 -5.04 -1.95 -10.21
C ASN A 113 -5.45 -0.51 -9.87
N PHE A 114 -4.60 0.49 -10.12
CA PHE A 114 -4.96 1.89 -9.92
C PHE A 114 -6.05 2.33 -10.89
N LYS A 115 -5.94 1.96 -12.17
CA LYS A 115 -6.96 2.22 -13.19
C LYS A 115 -8.29 1.56 -12.83
N ALA A 116 -8.28 0.24 -12.62
CA ALA A 116 -9.48 -0.51 -12.26
C ALA A 116 -10.14 0.04 -11.00
N ARG A 117 -9.36 0.42 -9.97
CA ARG A 117 -9.92 1.00 -8.75
C ARG A 117 -10.48 2.41 -8.97
N ALA A 118 -9.87 3.21 -9.85
CA ALA A 118 -10.40 4.52 -10.23
C ALA A 118 -11.74 4.37 -10.96
N ASP A 119 -11.84 3.41 -11.87
CA ASP A 119 -13.07 3.10 -12.61
C ASP A 119 -14.18 2.61 -11.67
N GLU A 120 -13.88 1.67 -10.76
CA GLU A 120 -14.80 1.19 -9.71
C GLU A 120 -15.38 2.35 -8.86
N LEU A 121 -14.63 3.43 -8.70
CA LEU A 121 -15.02 4.61 -7.91
C LEU A 121 -15.52 5.78 -8.76
N ASN A 122 -15.64 5.61 -10.09
CA ASN A 122 -15.98 6.67 -11.05
C ASN A 122 -15.08 7.91 -10.95
N ILE A 123 -13.76 7.69 -10.82
CA ILE A 123 -12.75 8.73 -10.71
C ILE A 123 -11.92 8.75 -11.99
N SER A 124 -11.88 9.89 -12.68
CA SER A 124 -11.03 10.03 -13.87
C SER A 124 -9.54 9.88 -13.52
N VAL A 125 -8.85 9.07 -14.31
CA VAL A 125 -7.38 8.95 -14.32
C VAL A 125 -6.78 10.08 -15.16
N LYS A 126 -5.61 10.59 -14.78
CA LYS A 126 -4.82 11.44 -15.67
C LYS A 126 -3.88 10.55 -16.45
N GLU A 127 -3.85 10.70 -17.77
CA GLU A 127 -2.75 10.21 -18.59
C GLU A 127 -1.44 10.75 -17.98
N VAL A 128 -0.47 9.87 -17.75
CA VAL A 128 0.88 10.30 -17.38
C VAL A 128 1.49 10.89 -18.65
N PRO A 129 2.08 12.11 -18.62
CA PRO A 129 2.70 12.72 -19.79
C PRO A 129 3.78 11.86 -20.43
#